data_AF-X1D1L9-F1
#
_entry.id   AF-X1D1L9-F1
#
_cell.length_a   1.000
_cell.length_b   1.000
_cell.length_c   1.000
_cell.angle_alpha   90.00
_cell.angle_beta   90.00
_cell.angle_gamma   90.00
#
_symmetry.space_group_name_H-M   'P 1'
#
loop_
_entity.id
_entity.type
_entity.pdbx_description
1 polymer ?
#
loop_
_entity_poly.entity_id
_entity_poly.type
_entity_poly.pdbx_seq_one_letter_code
_entity_poly.pdbx_strand_id
1 'polypeptide(L)'
;MYEELKKIQQSPQNKDDKKLYHRAMRVLEKYEQTTFWDIDLEPLSGQEKQKRYALNFRLNRKAVIAQDRIGHYYLLQTDLDTEQITDRQVAESYKSLMMVEKSFRDIKSQIKVRPIRHWKNRRIRAHIYLCYLSLWLSKYIENKWKERNISTQVGSTLEEWDHKLLMCEKVDPYGNMVEVSWNRGKNAT
;
A
#
# COMPACT_ATOMS: atom_id res chain seq x y z
N MET A 1 -3.07 -0.50 -22.65
CA MET A 1 -4.42 -0.97 -23.04
C MET A 1 -4.79 -0.61 -24.49
N TYR A 2 -5.05 0.66 -24.87
CA TYR A 2 -5.47 1.04 -26.23
C TYR A 2 -4.54 0.53 -27.34
N GLU A 3 -3.23 0.72 -27.18
CA GLU A 3 -2.22 0.22 -28.13
C GLU A 3 -2.19 -1.32 -28.23
N GLU A 4 -2.50 -2.04 -27.14
CA GLU A 4 -2.60 -3.50 -27.18
C GLU A 4 -3.84 -3.97 -27.95
N LEU A 5 -4.99 -3.30 -27.78
CA LEU A 5 -6.19 -3.57 -28.58
C LEU A 5 -5.97 -3.24 -30.06
N LYS A 6 -5.27 -2.14 -30.36
CA LYS A 6 -4.89 -1.76 -31.73
C LYS A 6 -3.97 -2.81 -32.38
N LYS A 7 -3.02 -3.37 -31.63
CA LYS A 7 -2.18 -4.48 -32.10
C LYS A 7 -3.00 -5.74 -32.40
N ILE A 8 -4.00 -6.05 -31.57
CA ILE A 8 -4.92 -7.19 -31.81
C ILE A 8 -5.77 -6.94 -33.06
N GLN A 9 -6.28 -5.72 -33.24
CA GLN A 9 -7.06 -5.32 -34.42
C GLN A 9 -6.27 -5.47 -35.72
N GLN A 10 -4.97 -5.12 -35.71
CA GLN A 10 -4.08 -5.23 -36.87
C GLN A 10 -3.55 -6.64 -37.13
N SER A 11 -3.86 -7.61 -36.25
CA SER A 11 -3.33 -8.97 -36.37
C SER A 11 -3.95 -9.72 -37.56
N PRO A 12 -3.14 -10.39 -38.41
CA PRO A 12 -3.64 -11.17 -39.54
C PRO A 12 -4.37 -12.47 -39.14
N GLN A 13 -4.29 -12.89 -37.86
CA GLN A 13 -4.86 -14.16 -37.36
C GLN A 13 -6.26 -13.99 -36.73
N ASN A 14 -7.23 -13.47 -37.48
CA ASN A 14 -8.59 -13.21 -36.99
C ASN A 14 -9.64 -14.15 -37.61
N LYS A 15 -9.41 -15.46 -37.55
CA LYS A 15 -10.30 -16.48 -38.14
C LYS A 15 -11.43 -16.94 -37.21
N ASP A 16 -11.22 -16.83 -35.90
CA ASP A 16 -12.14 -17.31 -34.85
C ASP A 16 -12.58 -16.13 -34.00
N ASP A 17 -13.88 -15.83 -34.07
CA ASP A 17 -14.56 -14.77 -33.34
C ASP A 17 -14.33 -14.91 -31.83
N LYS A 18 -14.62 -16.08 -31.26
CA LYS A 18 -14.54 -16.32 -29.80
C LYS A 18 -13.12 -16.10 -29.29
N LYS A 19 -12.12 -16.60 -30.03
CA LYS A 19 -10.70 -16.39 -29.66
C LYS A 19 -10.29 -14.92 -29.78
N LEU A 20 -10.80 -14.20 -30.77
CA LEU A 20 -10.53 -12.76 -30.91
C LEU A 20 -11.17 -11.97 -29.77
N TYR A 21 -12.43 -12.26 -29.42
CA TYR A 21 -13.11 -11.69 -28.26
C TYR A 21 -12.33 -11.93 -26.97
N HIS A 22 -11.97 -13.18 -26.67
CA HIS A 22 -11.24 -13.52 -25.45
C HIS A 22 -9.86 -12.85 -25.38
N ARG A 23 -9.15 -12.69 -26.50
CA ARG A 23 -7.88 -11.94 -26.53
C ARG A 23 -8.08 -10.47 -26.18
N ALA A 24 -9.10 -9.83 -26.76
CA ALA A 24 -9.43 -8.44 -26.46
C ALA A 24 -9.87 -8.27 -24.99
N MET A 25 -10.71 -9.18 -24.49
CA MET A 25 -11.20 -9.16 -23.11
C MET A 25 -10.06 -9.34 -22.10
N ARG A 26 -9.11 -10.24 -22.37
CA ARG A 26 -7.93 -10.44 -21.51
C ARG A 26 -7.08 -9.18 -21.39
N VAL A 27 -6.98 -8.38 -22.45
CA VAL A 27 -6.31 -7.07 -22.41
C VAL A 27 -7.12 -6.09 -21.55
N LEU A 28 -8.44 -6.04 -21.68
CA LEU A 28 -9.27 -5.17 -20.84
C LEU A 28 -9.19 -5.55 -19.36
N GLU A 29 -9.23 -6.85 -19.03
CA GLU A 29 -9.09 -7.35 -17.66
C GLU A 29 -7.73 -6.99 -17.05
N LYS A 30 -6.65 -7.14 -17.81
CA LYS A 30 -5.29 -6.79 -17.37
C LYS A 30 -5.16 -5.34 -16.89
N TYR A 31 -5.95 -4.43 -17.46
CA TYR A 31 -5.91 -3.00 -17.12
C TYR A 31 -7.15 -2.54 -16.33
N GLU A 32 -8.02 -3.46 -15.90
CA GLU A 32 -9.28 -3.15 -15.20
C GLU A 32 -10.21 -2.19 -15.99
N GLN A 33 -10.23 -2.33 -17.32
CA GLN A 33 -10.96 -1.43 -18.23
C GLN A 33 -12.23 -2.04 -18.84
N THR A 34 -12.68 -3.20 -18.38
CA THR A 34 -13.79 -3.97 -18.98
C THR A 34 -15.10 -3.19 -19.06
N THR A 35 -15.38 -2.33 -18.09
CA THR A 35 -16.63 -1.54 -18.01
C THR A 35 -16.63 -0.33 -18.96
N PHE A 36 -15.46 0.14 -19.40
CA PHE A 36 -15.33 1.40 -20.13
C PHE A 36 -15.28 1.21 -21.66
N TRP A 37 -15.19 -0.02 -22.15
CA TRP A 37 -14.98 -0.30 -23.57
C TRP A 37 -16.00 -1.29 -24.10
N ASP A 38 -16.71 -0.87 -25.14
CA ASP A 38 -17.58 -1.74 -25.91
C ASP A 38 -16.75 -2.41 -27.01
N ILE A 39 -16.87 -3.73 -27.15
CA ILE A 39 -16.18 -4.53 -28.16
C ILE A 39 -17.22 -5.14 -29.10
N ASP A 40 -17.08 -4.86 -30.40
CA ASP A 40 -17.89 -5.41 -31.47
C ASP A 40 -17.00 -6.20 -32.44
N LEU A 41 -17.51 -7.33 -32.94
CA LEU A 41 -16.82 -8.17 -33.92
C LEU A 41 -17.63 -8.24 -35.21
N GLU A 42 -17.08 -7.68 -36.29
CA GLU A 42 -17.74 -7.64 -37.59
C GLU A 42 -17.06 -8.61 -38.57
N PRO A 43 -17.82 -9.44 -39.31
CA PRO A 43 -17.23 -10.30 -40.33
C PRO A 43 -16.73 -9.48 -41.53
N LEU A 44 -15.46 -9.62 -41.91
CA LEU A 44 -14.95 -9.07 -43.16
C LEU A 44 -15.48 -9.93 -44.32
N SER A 45 -16.36 -9.35 -45.13
CA SER A 45 -16.85 -9.99 -46.35
C SER A 45 -15.77 -9.97 -47.41
N GLY A 46 -15.22 -11.15 -47.73
CA GLY A 46 -14.20 -11.33 -48.75
C GLY A 46 -13.87 -12.81 -48.97
N GLN A 47 -14.56 -13.40 -49.95
CA GLN A 47 -14.38 -14.75 -50.51
C GLN A 47 -14.76 -15.93 -49.58
N GLU A 48 -15.63 -16.80 -50.11
CA GLU A 48 -16.32 -17.94 -49.47
C GLU A 48 -15.44 -18.98 -48.74
N LYS A 49 -14.10 -18.86 -48.75
CA LYS A 49 -13.20 -19.85 -48.16
C LYS A 49 -12.57 -19.47 -46.81
N GLN A 50 -12.61 -18.22 -46.35
CA GLN A 50 -12.12 -17.87 -44.99
C GLN A 50 -12.88 -16.70 -44.36
N LYS A 51 -13.80 -17.00 -43.42
CA LYS A 51 -14.42 -15.99 -42.54
C LYS A 51 -13.33 -15.32 -41.70
N ARG A 52 -13.14 -14.02 -41.84
CA ARG A 52 -12.27 -13.20 -40.98
C ARG A 52 -13.11 -12.20 -40.21
N TYR A 53 -12.70 -11.86 -38.99
CA TYR A 53 -13.41 -10.89 -38.14
C TYR A 53 -12.55 -9.66 -37.86
N ALA A 54 -13.18 -8.49 -37.88
CA ALA A 54 -12.59 -7.21 -37.52
C ALA A 54 -12.96 -6.93 -36.06
N LEU A 55 -11.95 -6.58 -35.26
CA LEU A 55 -12.17 -6.08 -33.91
C LEU A 55 -12.48 -4.58 -33.98
N ASN A 56 -13.69 -4.20 -33.62
CA ASN A 56 -14.07 -2.82 -33.37
C ASN A 56 -14.18 -2.62 -31.86
N PHE A 57 -13.61 -1.54 -31.35
CA PHE A 57 -13.71 -1.19 -29.94
C PHE A 57 -13.94 0.30 -29.77
N ARG A 58 -14.86 0.67 -28.89
CA ARG A 58 -15.29 2.05 -28.66
C ARG A 58 -15.31 2.36 -27.18
N LEU A 59 -14.89 3.56 -26.82
CA LEU A 59 -14.95 4.03 -25.44
C LEU A 59 -16.41 4.35 -25.08
N ASN A 60 -16.93 3.67 -24.06
CA ASN A 60 -18.23 3.96 -23.48
C ASN A 60 -18.15 5.23 -22.62
N ARG A 61 -18.33 6.38 -23.26
CA ARG A 61 -18.24 7.70 -22.59
C ARG A 61 -19.22 7.84 -21.43
N LYS A 62 -20.39 7.20 -21.50
CA LYS A 62 -21.38 7.26 -20.41
C LYS A 62 -20.87 6.56 -19.16
N ALA A 63 -20.28 5.36 -19.31
CA ALA A 63 -19.67 4.63 -18.21
C ALA A 63 -18.49 5.41 -17.59
N VAL A 64 -17.66 6.05 -18.42
CA VAL A 64 -16.55 6.90 -17.96
C VAL A 64 -17.06 8.08 -17.14
N ILE A 65 -18.07 8.83 -17.63
CA ILE A 65 -18.63 9.98 -16.91
C ILE A 65 -19.30 9.54 -15.60
N ALA A 66 -19.99 8.40 -15.59
CA ALA A 66 -20.61 7.88 -14.38
C ALA A 66 -19.57 7.50 -13.32
N GLN A 67 -18.49 6.81 -13.72
CA GLN A 67 -17.41 6.45 -12.81
C GLN A 67 -16.64 7.67 -12.30
N ASP A 68 -16.36 8.64 -13.17
CA ASP A 68 -15.73 9.90 -12.78
C ASP A 68 -16.58 10.62 -11.72
N ARG A 69 -17.91 10.68 -11.90
CA ARG A 69 -18.80 11.24 -10.88
C ARG A 69 -18.75 10.51 -9.53
N ILE A 70 -18.57 9.19 -9.52
CA ILE A 70 -18.53 8.40 -8.28
C ILE A 70 -17.16 8.52 -7.59
N GLY A 71 -16.07 8.63 -8.38
CA GLY A 71 -14.70 8.60 -7.88
C GLY A 71 -14.27 9.78 -7.01
N HIS A 72 -15.03 10.87 -6.96
CA HIS A 72 -14.61 12.14 -6.32
C HIS A 72 -15.30 12.47 -5.00
N TYR A 73 -16.25 11.66 -4.51
CA TYR A 73 -16.99 11.96 -3.29
C TYR A 73 -16.73 10.95 -2.16
N TYR A 74 -16.48 11.47 -0.96
CA TYR A 74 -16.48 10.70 0.28
C TYR A 74 -17.83 10.86 0.97
N LEU A 75 -18.56 9.77 1.15
CA LEU A 75 -19.76 9.77 1.99
C LEU A 75 -19.34 9.40 3.41
N LEU A 76 -19.42 10.36 4.33
CA LEU A 76 -19.14 10.15 5.75
C LEU A 76 -20.46 10.15 6.52
N GLN A 77 -20.69 9.12 7.31
CA GLN A 77 -21.84 9.01 8.21
C GLN A 77 -21.35 9.08 9.66
N THR A 78 -22.05 9.84 10.49
CA THR A 78 -21.79 9.95 11.92
C THR A 78 -23.12 10.01 12.67
N ASP A 79 -23.13 9.53 13.91
CA ASP A 79 -24.29 9.58 14.81
C ASP A 79 -24.33 10.89 15.62
N LEU A 80 -23.41 11.83 15.34
CA LEU A 80 -23.29 13.13 16.02
C LEU A 80 -24.12 14.20 15.31
N ASP A 81 -24.77 15.05 16.10
CA ASP A 81 -25.59 16.15 15.58
C ASP A 81 -24.74 17.32 15.08
N THR A 82 -25.31 18.15 14.20
CA THR A 82 -24.65 19.33 13.60
C THR A 82 -24.28 20.42 14.62
N GLU A 83 -24.92 20.43 15.80
CA GLU A 83 -24.55 21.32 16.91
C GLU A 83 -23.31 20.82 17.68
N GLN A 84 -23.00 19.53 17.59
CA GLN A 84 -21.88 18.91 18.32
C GLN A 84 -20.59 18.93 17.49
N ILE A 85 -20.71 18.74 16.18
CA ILE A 85 -19.56 18.64 15.27
C ILE A 85 -19.88 19.24 13.91
N THR A 86 -18.93 19.97 13.37
CA THR A 86 -19.03 20.51 12.01
C THR A 86 -18.60 19.46 10.97
N ASP A 87 -19.14 19.55 9.75
CA ASP A 87 -18.75 18.68 8.62
C ASP A 87 -17.23 18.62 8.42
N ARG A 88 -16.55 19.76 8.60
CA ARG A 88 -15.10 19.85 8.51
C ARG A 88 -14.41 19.00 9.58
N GLN A 89 -14.86 19.07 10.82
CA GLN A 89 -14.31 18.28 11.92
C GLN A 89 -14.59 16.79 11.74
N VAL A 90 -15.75 16.42 11.17
CA VAL A 90 -16.03 15.03 10.79
C VAL A 90 -15.01 14.54 9.75
N ALA A 91 -14.75 15.33 8.71
CA ALA A 91 -13.76 14.98 7.69
C ALA A 91 -12.32 14.92 8.24
N GLU A 92 -11.94 15.84 9.13
CA GLU A 92 -10.63 15.82 9.80
C GLU A 92 -10.48 14.61 10.72
N SER A 93 -11.51 14.26 11.49
CA SER A 93 -11.53 13.07 12.34
C SER A 93 -11.43 11.79 11.52
N TYR A 94 -12.16 11.68 10.41
CA TYR A 94 -12.03 10.56 9.48
C TYR A 94 -10.60 10.44 8.93
N LYS A 95 -9.98 11.56 8.51
CA LYS A 95 -8.58 11.56 8.04
C LYS A 95 -7.60 11.15 9.13
N SER A 96 -7.90 11.41 10.40
CA SER A 96 -7.05 10.98 11.52
C SER A 96 -6.97 9.46 11.65
N LEU A 97 -7.92 8.70 11.08
CA LEU A 97 -7.86 7.24 11.03
C LEU A 97 -6.59 6.74 10.31
N MET A 98 -6.11 7.49 9.31
CA MET A 98 -4.84 7.19 8.64
C MET A 98 -3.65 7.23 9.60
N MET A 99 -3.72 8.03 10.67
CA MET A 99 -2.68 8.05 11.71
C MET A 99 -2.64 6.75 12.50
N VAL A 100 -3.79 6.13 12.73
CA VAL A 100 -3.90 4.83 13.40
C VAL A 100 -3.28 3.74 12.53
N GLU A 101 -3.62 3.70 11.25
CA GLU A 101 -3.01 2.77 10.29
C GLU A 101 -1.50 2.95 10.18
N LYS A 102 -1.04 4.19 10.13
CA LYS A 102 0.40 4.52 10.15
C LYS A 102 1.05 4.00 11.42
N SER A 103 0.44 4.21 12.59
CA SER A 103 0.96 3.72 13.86
C SER A 103 1.07 2.19 13.90
N PHE A 104 0.08 1.47 13.35
CA PHE A 104 0.16 0.01 13.20
C PHE A 104 1.26 -0.43 12.22
N ARG A 105 1.50 0.35 11.16
CA ARG A 105 2.60 0.11 10.22
C ARG A 105 3.94 0.29 10.91
N ASP A 106 4.11 1.39 11.66
CA ASP A 106 5.32 1.72 12.42
C ASP A 106 5.66 0.59 13.43
N ILE A 107 4.66 0.05 14.13
CA ILE A 107 4.83 -1.12 15.01
C ILE A 107 5.42 -2.33 14.27
N LYS A 108 4.91 -2.61 13.07
CA LYS A 108 5.30 -3.79 12.30
C LYS A 108 6.68 -3.64 11.67
N SER A 109 7.01 -2.46 11.15
CA SER A 109 8.25 -2.22 10.40
C SER A 109 9.43 -1.82 11.30
N GLN A 110 9.24 -0.80 12.14
CA GLN A 110 10.32 -0.15 12.90
C GLN A 110 10.59 -0.87 14.22
N ILE A 111 9.53 -1.15 14.99
CA ILE A 111 9.64 -1.88 16.25
C ILE A 111 9.86 -3.39 15.98
N LYS A 112 9.67 -3.85 14.74
CA LYS A 112 9.83 -5.24 14.29
C LYS A 112 9.11 -6.21 15.23
N VAL A 113 7.88 -5.87 15.64
CA VAL A 113 7.03 -6.81 16.37
C VAL A 113 6.75 -8.00 15.46
N ARG A 114 7.57 -9.04 15.60
CA ARG A 114 7.39 -10.27 14.82
C ARG A 114 6.15 -10.99 15.31
N PRO A 115 5.40 -11.67 14.43
CA PRO A 115 4.34 -12.55 14.85
C PRO A 115 4.93 -13.68 15.70
N ILE A 116 4.76 -13.58 17.02
CA ILE A 116 5.08 -14.68 17.93
C ILE A 116 3.78 -15.45 18.13
N ARG A 117 3.74 -16.72 17.67
CA ARG A 117 2.57 -17.58 17.82
C ARG A 117 2.39 -17.94 19.29
N HIS A 118 1.62 -17.12 20.00
CA HIS A 118 1.22 -17.37 21.39
C HIS A 118 -0.13 -18.09 21.42
N TRP A 119 -0.17 -19.23 22.13
CA TRP A 119 -1.38 -20.04 22.27
C TRP A 119 -2.06 -19.88 23.64
N LYS A 120 -1.31 -19.37 24.63
CA LYS A 120 -1.82 -19.13 25.99
C LYS A 120 -2.31 -17.68 26.11
N ASN A 121 -3.56 -17.50 26.57
CA ASN A 121 -4.19 -16.18 26.77
C ASN A 121 -3.30 -15.15 27.48
N ARG A 122 -2.59 -15.57 28.54
CA ARG A 122 -1.67 -14.68 29.28
C ARG A 122 -0.54 -14.14 28.41
N ARG A 123 0.05 -14.97 27.54
CA ARG A 123 1.17 -14.59 26.67
C ARG A 123 0.72 -13.67 25.54
N ILE A 124 -0.49 -13.92 25.00
CA ILE A 124 -1.11 -13.04 24.01
C ILE A 124 -1.30 -11.64 24.58
N ARG A 125 -1.93 -11.53 25.77
CA ARG A 125 -2.13 -10.23 26.45
C ARG A 125 -0.82 -9.50 26.73
N ALA A 126 0.18 -10.22 27.26
CA ALA A 126 1.48 -9.63 27.55
C ALA A 126 2.18 -9.11 26.27
N HIS A 127 2.13 -9.85 25.18
CA HIS A 127 2.72 -9.43 23.91
C HIS A 127 2.03 -8.17 23.37
N ILE A 128 0.69 -8.15 23.31
CA ILE A 128 -0.07 -6.97 22.87
C ILE A 128 0.28 -5.76 23.75
N TYR A 129 0.36 -5.94 25.06
CA TYR A 129 0.73 -4.88 26.00
C TYR A 129 2.13 -4.31 25.73
N LEU A 130 3.13 -5.18 25.50
CA LEU A 130 4.49 -4.74 25.15
C LEU A 130 4.52 -3.99 23.82
N CYS A 131 3.76 -4.43 22.82
CA CYS A 131 3.67 -3.74 21.53
C CYS A 131 3.07 -2.34 21.68
N TYR A 132 2.00 -2.24 22.48
CA TYR A 132 1.37 -0.97 22.80
C TYR A 132 2.31 -0.04 23.55
N LEU A 133 3.02 -0.54 24.57
CA LEU A 133 4.01 0.24 25.32
C LEU A 133 5.13 0.77 24.42
N SER A 134 5.64 -0.05 23.50
CA SER A 134 6.68 0.35 22.57
C SER A 134 6.19 1.44 21.61
N LEU A 135 4.97 1.31 21.07
CA LEU A 135 4.35 2.36 20.27
C LEU A 135 4.17 3.66 21.06
N TRP A 136 3.63 3.56 22.28
CA TRP A 136 3.42 4.71 23.15
C TRP A 136 4.73 5.45 23.42
N LEU A 137 5.80 4.72 23.74
CA LEU A 137 7.12 5.30 23.97
C LEU A 137 7.67 5.97 22.71
N SER A 138 7.54 5.33 21.54
CA SER A 138 7.95 5.90 20.26
C SER A 138 7.22 7.21 19.96
N LYS A 139 5.90 7.26 20.15
CA LYS A 139 5.11 8.49 19.97
C LYS A 139 5.38 9.55 21.01
N TYR A 140 5.67 9.16 22.25
CA TYR A 140 6.12 10.09 23.28
C TYR A 140 7.43 10.79 22.87
N ILE A 141 8.41 10.02 22.36
CA ILE A 141 9.67 10.57 21.85
C ILE A 141 9.41 11.49 20.65
N GLU A 142 8.59 11.06 19.68
CA GLU A 142 8.23 11.91 18.52
C GLU A 142 7.63 13.25 18.97
N ASN A 143 6.74 13.25 19.96
CA ASN A 143 6.14 14.47 20.48
C ASN A 143 7.17 15.36 21.18
N LYS A 144 8.05 14.79 22.01
CA LYS A 144 9.14 15.53 22.65
C LYS A 144 10.14 16.09 21.66
N TRP A 145 10.36 15.42 20.54
CA TRP A 145 11.19 15.90 19.44
C TRP A 145 10.55 17.05 18.67
N LYS A 146 9.24 16.96 18.40
CA LYS A 146 8.48 18.07 17.80
C LYS A 146 8.52 19.33 18.66
N GLU A 147 8.34 19.20 19.98
CA GLU A 147 8.47 20.31 20.93
C GLU A 147 9.86 20.99 20.84
N ARG A 148 10.90 20.25 20.43
CA ARG A 148 12.28 20.72 20.28
C ARG A 148 12.67 21.03 18.83
N ASN A 149 11.72 21.05 17.90
CA ASN A 149 11.95 21.27 16.45
C ASN A 149 12.92 20.27 15.79
N ILE A 150 13.01 19.04 16.32
CA ILE A 150 13.79 17.96 15.69
C ILE A 150 12.92 17.32 14.60
N SER A 151 13.40 17.31 13.36
CA SER A 151 12.65 16.84 12.18
C SER A 151 12.83 15.35 11.84
N THR A 152 13.72 14.65 12.54
CA THR A 152 14.03 13.24 12.28
C THR A 152 12.91 12.31 12.73
N GLN A 153 12.73 11.18 12.03
CA GLN A 153 11.80 10.12 12.44
C GLN A 153 12.44 9.25 13.53
N VAL A 154 11.72 9.03 14.63
CA VAL A 154 12.19 8.23 15.77
C VAL A 154 12.61 6.83 15.33
N GLY A 155 11.83 6.22 14.45
CA GLY A 155 12.14 4.90 13.92
C GLY A 155 13.52 4.81 13.24
N SER A 156 13.79 5.69 12.27
CA SER A 156 15.07 5.71 11.56
C SER A 156 16.25 5.96 12.50
N THR A 157 16.06 6.80 13.53
CA THR A 157 17.09 7.01 14.55
C THR A 157 17.29 5.78 15.44
N LEU A 158 16.24 5.05 15.79
CA LEU A 158 16.36 3.79 16.53
C LEU A 158 17.11 2.72 15.71
N GLU A 159 16.85 2.62 14.41
CA GLU A 159 17.61 1.72 13.52
C GLU A 159 19.09 2.13 13.44
N GLU A 160 19.36 3.44 13.30
CA GLU A 160 20.72 3.96 13.31
C GLU A 160 21.42 3.73 14.65
N TRP A 161 20.69 3.83 15.77
CA TRP A 161 21.20 3.52 17.10
C TRP A 161 21.48 2.03 17.26
N ASP A 162 20.64 1.13 16.77
CA ASP A 162 20.90 -0.32 16.80
C ASP A 162 22.21 -0.65 16.06
N HIS A 163 22.48 0.04 14.95
CA HIS A 163 23.75 -0.09 14.22
C HIS A 163 24.95 0.55 14.94
N LYS A 164 24.76 1.65 15.66
CA LYS A 164 25.85 2.42 16.28
C LYS A 164 26.17 1.97 17.71
N LEU A 165 25.16 1.53 18.46
CA LEU A 165 25.22 1.07 19.85
C LEU A 165 25.34 -0.46 19.92
N LEU A 166 26.14 -1.05 19.04
CA LEU A 166 26.46 -2.48 19.15
C LEU A 166 27.32 -2.73 20.40
N MET A 167 27.04 -3.83 21.08
CA MET A 167 27.88 -4.29 22.18
C MET A 167 29.21 -4.76 21.58
N CYS A 168 30.30 -4.06 21.92
CA CYS A 168 31.62 -4.38 21.41
C CYS A 168 32.42 -5.13 22.47
N GLU A 169 32.93 -6.28 22.05
CA GLU A 169 33.93 -7.03 22.80
C GLU A 169 35.31 -6.51 22.41
N LYS A 170 36.07 -6.02 23.39
CA LYS A 170 37.50 -5.80 23.21
C LYS A 170 38.20 -7.14 23.42
N VAL A 171 38.93 -7.56 22.40
CA VAL A 171 39.66 -8.82 22.39
C VAL A 171 41.16 -8.50 22.44
N ASP A 172 41.92 -9.27 23.23
CA ASP A 172 43.37 -9.19 23.21
C ASP A 172 43.93 -9.72 21.85
N PRO A 173 45.23 -9.54 21.56
CA PRO A 173 45.85 -10.05 20.34
C PRO A 173 45.80 -11.59 20.20
N TYR A 174 45.44 -12.32 21.25
CA TYR A 174 45.37 -13.77 21.33
C TYR A 174 43.95 -14.31 21.21
N GLY A 175 42.94 -13.45 21.05
CA GLY A 175 41.54 -13.85 20.90
C GLY A 175 40.75 -13.94 22.21
N ASN A 176 41.32 -13.58 23.36
CA ASN A 176 40.63 -13.61 24.64
C ASN A 176 39.86 -12.31 24.90
N MET A 177 38.65 -12.46 25.41
CA MET A 177 37.75 -11.37 25.75
C MET A 177 38.26 -10.61 26.99
N VAL A 178 38.55 -9.31 26.83
CA VAL A 178 39.11 -8.44 27.89
C VAL A 178 38.04 -7.56 28.52
N GLU A 179 37.14 -6.99 27.71
CA GLU A 179 36.15 -6.02 28.18
C GLU A 179 34.92 -6.01 27.26
N VAL A 180 33.73 -5.89 27.86
CA VAL A 180 32.49 -5.61 27.11
C VAL A 180 32.10 -4.18 27.35
N SER A 181 31.97 -3.42 26.27
CA SER A 181 31.46 -2.05 26.35
C SER A 181 30.48 -1.79 25.22
N TRP A 182 29.43 -1.03 25.53
CA TRP A 182 28.54 -0.51 24.50
C TRP A 182 29.30 0.52 23.67
N ASN A 183 29.33 0.33 22.35
CA ASN A 183 29.88 1.33 21.45
C ASN A 183 29.04 2.60 21.58
N ARG A 184 29.59 3.67 22.16
CA ARG A 184 28.79 4.87 22.42
C ARG A 184 28.59 5.74 21.16
N GLY A 185 29.09 5.30 20.00
CA GLY A 185 29.11 6.10 18.77
C GLY A 185 30.03 7.33 18.88
N LYS A 186 30.29 8.02 17.76
CA LYS A 186 31.22 9.18 17.73
C LYS A 186 30.78 10.38 18.59
N ASN A 187 29.52 10.43 19.04
CA ASN A 187 28.91 11.61 19.64
C ASN A 187 28.53 11.44 21.13
N ALA A 188 28.79 10.29 21.75
CA ALA A 188 28.53 10.15 23.17
C ALA A 188 29.72 10.68 23.96
N THR A 189 29.46 11.79 24.65
CA THR A 189 30.28 12.31 25.74
C THR A 189 29.94 11.58 27.03
#